data_AF-A0A961GXR4-F1
#
_entry.id   AF-A0A961GXR4-F1
#
_cell.length_a   1.000
_cell.length_b   1.000
_cell.length_c   1.000
_cell.angle_alpha   90.00
_cell.angle_beta   90.00
_cell.angle_gamma   90.00
#
_symmetry.space_group_name_H-M   'P 1'
#
loop_
_entity.id
_entity.type
_entity.pdbx_description
1 polymer ?
#
loop_
_entity_poly.entity_id
_entity_poly.type
_entity_poly.pdbx_seq_one_letter_code
_entity_poly.pdbx_strand_id
1 'polypeptide(L)'
;MTSSPEQSPDTLETRSSLLTRLRDWGDAPGWREFFDTYWQLIYSVARRSGMKDHDAQDLVQEVMVSVAREMPDFHYDPARGRFKAWLLRIVHRRVADHWRTGVARRQNTVSMEDEIVPEPIDDTGFEKLWQDEWQQQMLALALRRVKARVSVQQFMIFEMAEMRRLPMAEIRRGLGVSTTQVYLARHRVRKMVRHELRQLGES
;
A
#
# COMPACT_ATOMS: atom_id res chain seq x y z
N MET A 1 -36.82 29.84 -10.73
CA MET A 1 -36.54 29.82 -9.29
C MET A 1 -35.90 28.47 -8.97
N THR A 2 -34.61 28.37 -9.25
CA THR A 2 -33.49 28.31 -8.27
C THR A 2 -33.32 26.93 -7.62
N SER A 3 -32.36 26.22 -8.21
CA SER A 3 -31.48 25.15 -7.74
C SER A 3 -31.53 24.66 -6.30
N SER A 4 -31.46 23.34 -6.12
CA SER A 4 -30.37 22.67 -5.35
C SER A 4 -30.43 21.15 -5.55
N PRO A 5 -29.42 20.50 -6.14
CA PRO A 5 -29.12 19.11 -5.82
C PRO A 5 -28.16 19.09 -4.61
N GLU A 6 -28.52 18.30 -3.60
CA GLU A 6 -27.67 17.95 -2.46
C GLU A 6 -26.27 17.52 -2.94
N GLN A 7 -25.28 18.37 -2.69
CA GLN A 7 -23.88 17.97 -2.74
C GLN A 7 -23.61 17.12 -1.50
N SER A 8 -23.18 15.87 -1.70
CA SER A 8 -22.52 15.08 -0.67
C SER A 8 -21.00 15.30 -0.80
N PRO A 9 -20.34 16.08 0.07
CA PRO A 9 -18.89 16.07 0.17
C PRO A 9 -18.48 14.99 1.19
N ASP A 10 -17.56 14.08 0.85
CA ASP A 10 -16.48 13.64 1.79
C ASP A 10 -15.66 12.42 1.36
N THR A 11 -15.94 11.73 0.25
CA THR A 11 -15.35 10.39 0.06
C THR A 11 -14.12 10.35 -0.85
N LEU A 12 -13.88 11.36 -1.68
CA LEU A 12 -12.71 11.45 -2.57
C LEU A 12 -11.57 12.30 -1.98
N GLU A 13 -11.79 12.90 -0.81
CA GLU A 13 -10.88 13.89 -0.24
C GLU A 13 -9.62 13.27 0.36
N THR A 14 -9.64 12.07 0.93
CA THR A 14 -8.56 11.61 1.83
C THR A 14 -7.20 11.41 1.16
N ARG A 15 -7.14 10.94 -0.10
CA ARG A 15 -5.85 10.81 -0.83
C ARG A 15 -5.53 11.98 -1.74
N SER A 16 -6.53 12.61 -2.36
CA SER A 16 -6.32 13.87 -3.08
C SER A 16 -5.78 14.95 -2.13
N SER A 17 -6.33 15.03 -0.91
CA SER A 17 -5.83 15.92 0.14
C SER A 17 -4.42 15.53 0.58
N LEU A 18 -4.12 14.23 0.79
CA LEU A 18 -2.76 13.81 1.12
C LEU A 18 -1.76 14.18 0.00
N LEU A 19 -2.06 13.88 -1.27
CA LEU A 19 -1.18 14.21 -2.39
C LEU A 19 -1.04 15.73 -2.59
N THR A 20 -2.11 16.49 -2.36
CA THR A 20 -2.06 17.96 -2.39
C THR A 20 -1.20 18.50 -1.26
N ARG A 21 -1.33 17.94 -0.05
CA ARG A 21 -0.53 18.27 1.12
C ARG A 21 0.96 17.99 0.93
N LEU A 22 1.30 16.89 0.25
CA LEU A 22 2.69 16.54 -0.08
C LEU A 22 3.37 17.49 -1.06
N ARG A 23 2.64 18.41 -1.71
CA ARG A 23 3.25 19.50 -2.49
C ARG A 23 3.97 20.51 -1.59
N ASP A 24 3.53 20.63 -0.34
CA ASP A 24 4.24 21.37 0.68
C ASP A 24 5.30 20.48 1.33
N TRP A 25 6.56 20.84 1.12
CA TRP A 25 7.70 20.17 1.75
C TRP A 25 7.69 20.32 3.28
N GLY A 26 7.02 21.35 3.80
CA GLY A 26 6.86 21.61 5.23
C GLY A 26 5.81 20.76 5.93
N ASP A 27 4.93 20.03 5.22
CA ASP A 27 3.88 19.20 5.82
C ASP A 27 4.44 17.86 6.34
N ALA A 28 5.21 17.93 7.43
CA ALA A 28 5.77 16.76 8.07
C ALA A 28 4.71 15.69 8.46
N PRO A 29 3.50 16.05 8.95
CA PRO A 29 2.43 15.07 9.16
C PRO A 29 1.98 14.35 7.88
N GLY A 30 1.86 15.07 6.76
CA GLY A 30 1.50 14.49 5.46
C GLY A 30 2.59 13.52 4.97
N TRP A 31 3.86 13.93 5.06
CA TRP A 31 5.00 13.07 4.73
C TRP A 31 5.09 11.82 5.60
N ARG A 32 4.79 11.95 6.91
CA ARG A 32 4.74 10.79 7.81
C ARG A 32 3.62 9.82 7.43
N GLU A 33 2.42 10.32 7.15
CA GLU A 33 1.31 9.47 6.71
C GLU A 33 1.64 8.75 5.40
N PHE A 34 2.26 9.45 4.46
CA PHE A 34 2.71 8.86 3.20
C PHE A 34 3.73 7.76 3.44
N PHE A 35 4.76 8.04 4.24
CA PHE A 35 5.79 7.08 4.59
C PHE A 35 5.15 5.84 5.21
N ASP A 36 4.38 5.98 6.29
CA ASP A 36 3.71 4.91 7.03
C ASP A 36 2.75 4.06 6.17
N THR A 37 2.30 4.61 5.05
CA THR A 37 1.41 3.93 4.09
C THR A 37 2.19 3.11 3.07
N TYR A 38 3.33 3.60 2.56
CA TYR A 38 3.99 3.04 1.38
C TYR A 38 5.38 2.46 1.63
N TRP A 39 6.05 2.74 2.76
CA TRP A 39 7.42 2.27 2.98
C TRP A 39 7.52 0.74 2.96
N GLN A 40 6.56 0.04 3.58
CA GLN A 40 6.54 -1.43 3.63
C GLN A 40 6.35 -2.05 2.24
N LEU A 41 5.53 -1.42 1.40
CA LEU A 41 5.34 -1.82 0.01
C LEU A 41 6.64 -1.71 -0.79
N ILE A 42 7.30 -0.55 -0.72
CA ILE A 42 8.54 -0.31 -1.47
C ILE A 42 9.64 -1.26 -0.97
N TYR A 43 9.77 -1.41 0.34
CA TYR A 43 10.73 -2.34 0.95
C TYR A 43 10.47 -3.79 0.52
N SER A 44 9.21 -4.24 0.56
CA SER A 44 8.86 -5.61 0.17
C SER A 44 9.16 -5.89 -1.30
N VAL A 45 8.83 -4.94 -2.18
CA VAL A 45 9.17 -5.01 -3.61
C VAL A 45 10.70 -5.11 -3.78
N ALA A 46 11.47 -4.25 -3.12
CA ALA A 46 12.94 -4.30 -3.17
C ALA A 46 13.51 -5.66 -2.77
N ARG A 47 13.04 -6.21 -1.64
CA ARG A 47 13.47 -7.51 -1.11
C ARG A 47 13.09 -8.65 -2.06
N ARG A 48 11.87 -8.62 -2.62
CA ARG A 48 11.41 -9.63 -3.58
C ARG A 48 12.04 -9.49 -4.96
N SER A 49 12.58 -8.32 -5.28
CA SER A 49 13.45 -8.09 -6.45
C SER A 49 14.90 -8.53 -6.23
N GLY A 50 15.25 -9.08 -5.05
CA GLY A 50 16.56 -9.69 -4.79
C GLY A 50 17.56 -8.80 -4.04
N MET A 51 17.19 -7.58 -3.64
CA MET A 51 18.07 -6.67 -2.89
C MET A 51 18.29 -7.16 -1.45
N LYS A 52 19.45 -6.88 -0.85
CA LYS A 52 19.73 -7.12 0.58
C LYS A 52 18.94 -6.14 1.45
N ASP A 53 18.91 -6.38 2.76
CA ASP A 53 18.14 -5.55 3.70
C ASP A 53 18.55 -4.08 3.67
N HIS A 54 19.86 -3.79 3.74
CA HIS A 54 20.37 -2.42 3.67
C HIS A 54 20.03 -1.73 2.33
N ASP A 55 20.26 -2.43 1.21
CA ASP A 55 19.91 -1.92 -0.12
C ASP A 55 18.41 -1.61 -0.25
N ALA A 56 17.55 -2.44 0.34
CA ALA A 56 16.11 -2.22 0.35
C ALA A 56 15.71 -0.99 1.17
N GLN A 57 16.37 -0.74 2.31
CA GLN A 57 16.16 0.46 3.12
C GLN A 57 16.64 1.73 2.39
N ASP A 58 17.77 1.64 1.69
CA ASP A 58 18.27 2.74 0.86
C ASP A 58 17.34 3.04 -0.32
N LEU A 59 16.82 2.00 -0.98
CA LEU A 59 15.83 2.16 -2.05
C LEU A 59 14.57 2.90 -1.55
N VAL A 60 14.07 2.56 -0.36
CA VAL A 60 12.94 3.28 0.24
C VAL A 60 13.25 4.77 0.36
N GLN A 61 14.43 5.13 0.89
CA GLN A 61 14.82 6.53 1.03
C GLN A 61 14.92 7.23 -0.32
N GLU A 62 15.54 6.61 -1.32
CA GLU A 62 15.65 7.17 -2.67
C GLU A 62 14.29 7.39 -3.34
N VAL A 63 13.35 6.45 -3.15
CA VAL A 63 11.99 6.59 -3.65
C VAL A 63 11.29 7.76 -2.94
N MET A 64 11.41 7.89 -1.62
CA MET A 64 10.82 9.01 -0.88
C MET A 64 11.36 10.36 -1.35
N VAL A 65 12.67 10.47 -1.59
CA VAL A 65 13.31 11.67 -2.16
C VAL A 65 12.80 11.95 -3.58
N SER A 66 12.63 10.91 -4.40
CA SER A 66 12.10 11.06 -5.77
C SER A 66 10.67 11.55 -5.76
N VAL A 67 9.84 10.99 -4.89
CA VAL A 67 8.46 11.42 -4.67
C VAL A 67 8.44 12.88 -4.25
N ALA A 68 9.24 13.31 -3.27
CA ALA A 68 9.32 14.71 -2.85
C ALA A 68 9.71 15.67 -3.96
N ARG A 69 10.66 15.28 -4.82
CA ARG A 69 11.09 16.09 -5.97
C ARG A 69 10.03 16.18 -7.07
N GLU A 70 9.32 15.10 -7.34
CA GLU A 70 8.35 15.04 -8.44
C GLU A 70 6.92 15.45 -8.01
N MET A 71 6.61 15.49 -6.71
CA MET A 71 5.26 15.81 -6.20
C MET A 71 4.76 17.22 -6.56
N PRO A 72 5.58 18.29 -6.55
CA PRO A 72 5.11 19.63 -6.93
C PRO A 72 4.51 19.69 -8.34
N ASP A 73 5.12 18.96 -9.28
CA ASP A 73 4.69 18.87 -10.69
C ASP A 73 3.66 17.76 -10.93
N PHE A 74 3.37 16.93 -9.93
CA PHE A 74 2.43 15.83 -10.04
C PHE A 74 0.99 16.36 -10.02
N HIS A 75 0.31 16.28 -11.17
CA HIS A 75 -1.11 16.57 -11.30
C HIS A 75 -1.94 15.29 -11.10
N TYR A 76 -2.55 15.16 -9.92
CA TYR A 76 -3.47 14.07 -9.62
C TYR A 76 -4.74 14.18 -10.49
N ASP A 77 -5.06 13.12 -11.22
CA ASP A 77 -6.30 12.98 -11.98
C ASP A 77 -6.99 11.66 -11.56
N PRO A 78 -8.05 11.74 -10.73
CA PRO A 78 -8.76 10.57 -10.20
C PRO A 78 -9.36 9.68 -11.29
N ALA A 79 -9.70 10.24 -12.46
CA ALA A 79 -10.32 9.48 -13.55
C ALA A 79 -9.36 8.49 -14.23
N ARG A 80 -8.07 8.53 -13.87
CA ARG A 80 -7.02 7.78 -14.57
C ARG A 80 -6.21 6.81 -13.69
N GLY A 81 -6.56 6.63 -12.40
CA GLY A 81 -5.89 5.65 -11.51
C GLY A 81 -4.36 5.82 -11.44
N ARG A 82 -3.91 7.07 -11.44
CA ARG A 82 -2.55 7.47 -11.85
C ARG A 82 -1.50 7.34 -10.78
N PHE A 83 -1.85 7.46 -9.51
CA PHE A 83 -0.86 7.49 -8.43
C PHE A 83 -0.19 6.13 -8.27
N LYS A 84 -0.93 5.02 -8.24
CA LYS A 84 -0.33 3.68 -8.19
C LYS A 84 0.65 3.45 -9.34
N ALA A 85 0.24 3.77 -10.57
CA ALA A 85 1.07 3.60 -11.77
C ALA A 85 2.27 4.57 -11.80
N TRP A 86 2.11 5.77 -11.26
CA TRP A 86 3.18 6.76 -11.11
C TRP A 86 4.22 6.30 -10.07
N LEU A 87 3.76 5.86 -8.89
CA LEU A 87 4.65 5.35 -7.85
C LEU A 87 5.38 4.09 -8.33
N LEU A 88 4.68 3.19 -9.00
CA LEU A 88 5.27 2.05 -9.70
C LEU A 88 6.44 2.49 -10.59
N ARG A 89 6.23 3.50 -11.46
CA ARG A 89 7.27 3.97 -12.38
C ARG A 89 8.50 4.47 -11.64
N ILE A 90 8.31 5.20 -10.54
CA ILE A 90 9.42 5.67 -9.70
C ILE A 90 10.16 4.48 -9.09
N VAL A 91 9.44 3.55 -8.45
CA VAL A 91 10.04 2.37 -7.80
C VAL A 91 10.76 1.50 -8.83
N HIS A 92 10.12 1.21 -9.96
CA HIS A 92 10.70 0.39 -11.03
C HIS A 92 11.99 1.01 -11.58
N ARG A 93 11.99 2.31 -11.87
CA ARG A 93 13.19 3.04 -12.32
C ARG A 93 14.32 2.93 -11.29
N ARG A 94 14.01 3.06 -10.00
CA ARG A 94 15.00 2.93 -8.91
C ARG A 94 15.56 1.52 -8.78
N VAL A 95 14.70 0.51 -8.92
CA VAL A 95 15.14 -0.90 -8.94
C VAL A 95 16.04 -1.17 -10.14
N ALA A 96 15.67 -0.71 -11.33
CA ALA A 96 16.49 -0.86 -12.53
C ALA A 96 17.85 -0.14 -12.41
N ASP A 97 17.88 1.08 -11.85
CA ASP A 97 19.11 1.84 -11.63
C ASP A 97 20.07 1.15 -10.63
N HIS A 98 19.54 0.54 -9.56
CA HIS A 98 20.32 -0.26 -8.62
C HIS A 98 21.05 -1.40 -9.34
N TRP A 99 20.33 -2.21 -10.12
CA TRP A 99 20.92 -3.34 -10.84
C TRP A 99 21.87 -2.90 -11.97
N ARG A 100 21.56 -1.81 -12.68
CA ARG A 100 22.43 -1.24 -13.72
C ARG A 100 23.77 -0.77 -13.16
N THR A 101 23.76 -0.14 -11.98
CA THR A 101 24.98 0.33 -11.30
C THR A 101 25.83 -0.84 -10.79
N GLY A 102 25.20 -1.91 -10.31
CA GLY A 102 25.88 -3.15 -9.93
C GLY A 102 26.62 -3.80 -11.11
N VAL A 103 26.00 -3.85 -12.29
CA VAL A 103 26.63 -4.38 -13.52
C VAL A 103 27.81 -3.51 -13.96
N ALA A 104 27.68 -2.18 -13.94
CA ALA A 104 28.75 -1.26 -14.31
C ALA A 104 29.97 -1.35 -13.37
N ARG A 105 29.74 -1.51 -12.05
CA ARG A 105 30.83 -1.72 -11.07
C ARG A 105 31.58 -3.03 -11.32
N ARG A 106 30.90 -4.09 -11.77
CA ARG A 106 31.53 -5.39 -12.09
C ARG A 106 32.38 -5.34 -13.35
N GLN A 107 31.95 -4.62 -14.38
CA GLN A 107 32.74 -4.47 -15.61
C GLN A 107 34.07 -3.74 -15.37
N ASN A 108 34.14 -2.88 -14.35
CA ASN A 108 35.37 -2.19 -13.94
C ASN A 108 36.23 -2.96 -12.92
N THR A 109 35.73 -4.06 -12.35
CA THR A 109 36.45 -4.82 -11.31
C THR A 109 36.58 -6.26 -11.77
N VAL A 110 37.70 -6.58 -12.43
CA VAL A 110 38.03 -7.97 -12.78
C VAL A 110 38.34 -8.69 -11.46
N SER A 111 37.54 -9.71 -11.16
CA SER A 111 37.77 -10.76 -10.16
C SER A 111 37.40 -10.45 -8.68
N MET A 112 36.33 -11.09 -8.19
CA MET A 112 36.33 -12.31 -7.35
C MET A 112 35.04 -12.41 -6.52
N GLU A 113 34.57 -13.65 -6.38
CA GLU A 113 33.35 -14.13 -5.69
C GLU A 113 32.08 -14.18 -6.57
N ASP A 114 31.74 -15.42 -6.95
CA ASP A 114 30.46 -15.85 -7.53
C ASP A 114 29.31 -15.65 -6.52
N GLU A 115 29.04 -14.40 -6.15
CA GLU A 115 27.78 -14.08 -5.49
C GLU A 115 26.69 -14.24 -6.54
N ILE A 116 25.90 -15.33 -6.43
CA ILE A 116 24.73 -15.60 -7.26
C ILE A 116 23.79 -14.40 -7.11
N VAL A 117 23.85 -13.48 -8.07
CA VAL A 117 22.94 -12.35 -8.13
C VAL A 117 21.70 -12.81 -8.86
N PRO A 118 20.51 -12.66 -8.24
CA PRO A 118 19.26 -12.94 -8.93
C PRO A 118 19.23 -12.19 -10.25
N GLU A 119 18.83 -12.88 -11.32
CA GLU A 119 18.58 -12.19 -12.59
C GLU A 119 17.55 -11.08 -12.36
N PRO A 120 17.75 -9.88 -12.96
CA PRO A 120 16.75 -8.83 -12.88
C PRO A 120 15.41 -9.34 -13.37
N ILE A 121 14.36 -9.11 -12.58
CA ILE A 121 12.98 -9.40 -12.99
C ILE A 121 12.68 -8.56 -14.24
N ASP A 122 12.10 -9.18 -15.26
CA ASP A 122 11.65 -8.47 -16.46
C ASP A 122 10.46 -7.52 -16.14
N ASP A 123 10.17 -6.59 -17.06
CA ASP A 123 9.12 -5.58 -16.84
C ASP A 123 7.75 -6.21 -16.51
N THR A 124 7.42 -7.34 -17.16
CA THR A 124 6.15 -8.06 -16.95
C THR A 124 6.10 -8.72 -15.57
N GLY A 125 7.20 -9.36 -15.15
CA GLY A 125 7.33 -9.93 -13.83
C GLY A 125 7.29 -8.88 -12.73
N PHE A 126 7.90 -7.71 -12.97
CA PHE A 126 7.90 -6.61 -12.01
C PHE A 126 6.51 -6.01 -11.83
N GLU A 127 5.75 -5.80 -12.91
CA GLU A 127 4.37 -5.32 -12.81
C GLU A 127 3.49 -6.26 -11.98
N LYS A 128 3.62 -7.57 -12.20
CA LYS A 128 2.90 -8.57 -11.44
C LYS A 128 3.29 -8.56 -9.96
N LEU A 129 4.59 -8.51 -9.67
CA LEU A 129 5.10 -8.39 -8.31
C LEU A 129 4.53 -7.15 -7.61
N TRP A 130 4.57 -6.01 -8.29
CA TRP A 130 4.02 -4.74 -7.80
C TRP A 130 2.52 -4.85 -7.51
N GLN A 131 1.76 -5.45 -8.42
CA GLN A 131 0.32 -5.63 -8.25
C GLN A 131 0.00 -6.47 -7.01
N ASP A 132 0.69 -7.60 -6.84
CA ASP A 132 0.50 -8.52 -5.72
C ASP A 132 0.88 -7.85 -4.39
N GLU A 133 2.05 -7.21 -4.33
CA GLU A 133 2.50 -6.50 -3.13
C GLU A 133 1.58 -5.34 -2.77
N TRP A 134 1.15 -4.55 -3.76
CA TRP A 134 0.20 -3.46 -3.53
C TRP A 134 -1.08 -3.99 -2.88
N GLN A 135 -1.67 -5.05 -3.44
CA GLN A 135 -2.90 -5.64 -2.92
C GLN A 135 -2.74 -6.13 -1.48
N GLN A 136 -1.65 -6.84 -1.19
CA GLN A 136 -1.37 -7.38 0.13
C GLN A 136 -1.14 -6.27 1.16
N GLN A 137 -0.31 -5.28 0.85
CA GLN A 137 0.03 -4.19 1.78
C GLN A 137 -1.16 -3.26 2.03
N MET A 138 -1.94 -2.92 0.99
CA MET A 138 -3.13 -2.10 1.16
C MET A 138 -4.22 -2.82 1.96
N LEU A 139 -4.38 -4.14 1.78
CA LEU A 139 -5.30 -4.93 2.60
C LEU A 139 -4.83 -5.01 4.06
N ALA A 140 -3.55 -5.27 4.30
CA ALA A 140 -2.98 -5.31 5.65
C ALA A 140 -3.16 -3.96 6.37
N LEU A 141 -2.89 -2.85 5.68
CA LEU A 141 -3.09 -1.51 6.21
C LEU A 141 -4.56 -1.22 6.51
N ALA A 142 -5.47 -1.55 5.58
CA ALA A 142 -6.91 -1.40 5.77
C ALA A 142 -7.39 -2.18 7.00
N LEU A 143 -6.97 -3.44 7.14
CA LEU A 143 -7.31 -4.27 8.31
C LEU A 143 -6.77 -3.69 9.61
N ARG A 144 -5.53 -3.18 9.61
CA ARG A 144 -4.93 -2.52 10.78
C ARG A 144 -5.73 -1.27 11.20
N ARG A 145 -6.09 -0.41 10.23
CA ARG A 145 -6.90 0.80 10.47
C ARG A 145 -8.30 0.46 10.98
N VAL A 146 -8.96 -0.55 10.39
CA VAL A 146 -10.29 -0.99 10.85
C VAL A 146 -10.23 -1.61 12.23
N LYS A 147 -9.22 -2.45 12.53
CA LYS A 147 -9.02 -3.04 13.85
C LYS A 147 -8.93 -1.99 14.95
N ALA A 148 -8.32 -0.85 14.68
CA ALA A 148 -8.22 0.26 15.62
C ALA A 148 -9.55 1.02 15.85
N ARG A 149 -10.56 0.85 14.99
CA ARG A 149 -11.83 1.59 15.00
C ARG A 149 -13.06 0.74 15.36
N VAL A 150 -12.90 -0.56 15.53
CA VAL A 150 -13.99 -1.48 15.91
C VAL A 150 -13.69 -2.14 17.25
N SER A 151 -14.71 -2.69 17.91
CA SER A 151 -14.45 -3.43 19.14
C SER A 151 -13.65 -4.71 18.87
N VAL A 152 -12.84 -5.12 19.83
CA VAL A 152 -12.04 -6.37 19.76
C VAL A 152 -12.95 -7.56 19.40
N GLN A 153 -14.12 -7.66 20.04
CA GLN A 153 -15.09 -8.74 19.75
C GLN A 153 -15.62 -8.69 18.31
N GLN A 154 -15.94 -7.51 17.78
CA GLN A 154 -16.39 -7.38 16.38
C GLN A 154 -15.30 -7.80 15.40
N PHE A 155 -14.04 -7.41 15.66
CA PHE A 155 -12.92 -7.81 14.82
C PHE A 155 -12.65 -9.31 14.91
N MET A 156 -12.69 -9.90 16.11
CA MET A 156 -12.52 -11.35 16.31
C MET A 156 -13.59 -12.16 15.57
N ILE A 157 -14.86 -11.74 15.64
CA ILE A 157 -15.94 -12.36 14.87
C ILE A 157 -15.60 -12.35 13.37
N PHE A 158 -15.19 -11.20 12.86
CA PHE A 158 -14.83 -11.05 11.45
C PHE A 158 -13.63 -11.93 11.06
N GLU A 159 -12.56 -11.91 11.85
CA GLU A 159 -11.36 -12.73 11.62
C GLU A 159 -11.72 -14.22 11.60
N MET A 160 -12.46 -14.70 12.60
CA MET A 160 -12.88 -16.10 12.68
C MET A 160 -13.77 -16.50 11.49
N ALA A 161 -14.71 -15.65 11.10
CA ALA A 161 -15.66 -15.95 10.02
C ALA A 161 -15.05 -15.87 8.61
N GLU A 162 -14.19 -14.88 8.35
CA GLU A 162 -13.73 -14.55 6.99
C GLU A 162 -12.32 -15.05 6.71
N MET A 163 -11.41 -14.91 7.69
CA MET A 163 -10.01 -15.29 7.51
C MET A 163 -9.81 -16.76 7.86
N ARG A 164 -10.33 -17.19 9.01
CA ARG A 164 -10.23 -18.58 9.47
C ARG A 164 -11.36 -19.48 8.94
N ARG A 165 -12.39 -18.89 8.34
CA ARG A 165 -13.55 -19.59 7.74
C ARG A 165 -14.24 -20.57 8.69
N LEU A 166 -14.30 -20.24 9.98
CA LEU A 166 -14.92 -21.10 10.99
C LEU A 166 -16.45 -21.13 10.85
N PRO A 167 -17.11 -22.26 11.15
CA PRO A 167 -18.57 -22.35 11.16
C PRO A 167 -19.21 -21.39 12.17
N MET A 168 -20.36 -20.83 11.79
CA MET A 168 -21.10 -19.87 12.63
C MET A 168 -21.42 -20.41 14.03
N ALA A 169 -21.70 -21.71 14.16
CA ALA A 169 -21.96 -22.34 15.45
C ALA A 169 -20.74 -22.31 16.38
N GLU A 170 -19.54 -22.49 15.84
CA GLU A 170 -18.28 -22.45 16.59
C GLU A 170 -17.95 -21.04 17.05
N ILE A 171 -18.12 -20.04 16.17
CA ILE A 171 -17.91 -18.62 16.51
C ILE A 171 -18.84 -18.18 17.65
N ARG A 172 -20.12 -18.56 17.55
CA ARG A 172 -21.11 -18.25 18.60
C ARG A 172 -20.74 -18.88 19.93
N ARG A 173 -20.35 -20.15 19.93
CA ARG A 173 -19.96 -20.89 21.13
C ARG A 173 -18.67 -20.33 21.74
N GLY A 174 -17.66 -20.06 20.92
CA GLY A 174 -16.35 -19.59 21.36
C GLY A 174 -16.34 -18.16 21.88
N LEU A 175 -17.21 -17.29 21.37
CA LEU A 175 -17.27 -15.88 21.78
C LEU A 175 -18.49 -15.52 22.64
N GLY A 176 -19.39 -16.48 22.89
CA GLY A 176 -20.63 -16.24 23.66
C GLY A 176 -21.58 -15.24 22.99
N VAL A 177 -21.67 -15.26 21.66
CA VAL A 177 -22.45 -14.27 20.88
C VAL A 177 -23.66 -14.89 20.17
N SER A 178 -24.66 -14.06 19.90
CA SER A 178 -25.82 -14.43 19.09
C SER A 178 -25.49 -14.46 17.59
N THR A 179 -26.30 -15.20 16.82
CA THR A 179 -26.22 -15.21 15.35
C THR A 179 -26.31 -13.80 14.76
N THR A 180 -27.21 -12.96 15.29
CA THR A 180 -27.38 -11.57 14.85
C THR A 180 -26.12 -10.75 15.06
N GLN A 181 -25.46 -10.88 16.22
CA GLN A 181 -24.18 -10.20 16.48
C GLN A 181 -23.10 -10.64 15.49
N VAL A 182 -23.05 -11.93 15.14
CA VAL A 182 -22.10 -12.44 14.13
C VAL A 182 -22.34 -11.78 12.77
N TYR A 183 -23.58 -11.75 12.29
CA TYR A 183 -23.92 -11.12 11.02
C TYR A 183 -23.63 -9.62 10.99
N LEU A 184 -24.02 -8.88 12.03
CA LEU A 184 -23.81 -7.43 12.11
C LEU A 184 -22.33 -7.07 12.17
N ALA A 185 -21.53 -7.80 12.96
CA ALA A 185 -20.08 -7.59 13.04
C ALA A 185 -19.41 -7.87 11.70
N ARG A 186 -19.73 -9.01 11.04
CA ARG A 186 -19.20 -9.33 9.70
C ARG A 186 -19.53 -8.25 8.69
N HIS A 187 -20.80 -7.84 8.62
CA HIS A 187 -21.23 -6.79 7.69
C HIS A 187 -20.49 -5.47 7.97
N ARG A 188 -20.47 -5.02 9.22
CA ARG A 188 -19.85 -3.75 9.61
C ARG A 188 -18.37 -3.73 9.28
N VAL A 189 -17.61 -4.73 9.74
CA VAL A 189 -16.16 -4.80 9.52
C VAL A 189 -15.86 -4.92 8.03
N ARG A 190 -16.57 -5.77 7.28
CA ARG A 190 -16.38 -5.88 5.82
C ARG A 190 -16.66 -4.56 5.09
N LYS A 191 -17.72 -3.84 5.48
CA LYS A 191 -18.04 -2.51 4.92
C LYS A 191 -16.91 -1.52 5.19
N MET A 192 -16.38 -1.49 6.41
CA MET A 192 -15.26 -0.61 6.79
C MET A 192 -13.98 -0.96 6.04
N VAL A 193 -13.63 -2.25 5.91
CA VAL A 193 -12.43 -2.68 5.16
C VAL A 193 -12.56 -2.30 3.68
N ARG A 194 -13.74 -2.50 3.06
CA ARG A 194 -13.96 -2.10 1.68
C ARG A 194 -13.88 -0.58 1.50
N HIS A 195 -14.37 0.18 2.47
CA HIS A 195 -14.25 1.64 2.46
C HIS A 195 -12.78 2.07 2.56
N GLU A 196 -12.03 1.55 3.53
CA GLU A 196 -10.58 1.80 3.64
C GLU A 196 -9.84 1.40 2.36
N LEU A 197 -10.15 0.25 1.75
CA LEU A 197 -9.53 -0.18 0.50
C LEU A 197 -9.86 0.73 -0.69
N ARG A 198 -11.05 1.34 -0.75
CA ARG A 198 -11.38 2.34 -1.78
C ARG A 198 -10.60 3.62 -1.56
N GLN A 199 -10.55 4.10 -0.32
CA GLN A 199 -9.67 5.20 0.07
C GLN A 199 -8.21 4.89 -0.26
N LEU A 200 -7.81 3.62 -0.14
CA LEU A 200 -6.47 3.14 -0.45
C LEU A 200 -6.28 2.66 -1.92
N GLY A 201 -7.29 2.72 -2.78
CA GLY A 201 -7.29 2.04 -4.08
C GLY A 201 -7.71 2.93 -5.25
N GLU A 202 -8.54 3.95 -5.02
CA GLU A 202 -8.87 5.00 -5.99
C GLU A 202 -7.71 6.00 -6.14
N SER A 203 -6.49 5.48 -6.32
CA SER A 203 -5.26 6.29 -6.42
C SER A 203 -4.41 5.88 -7.57
#